data_AF-A0A9X8CGW9-F1
#
_entry.id   AF-A0A9X8CGW9-F1
#
_cell.length_a   1.000
_cell.length_b   1.000
_cell.length_c   1.000
_cell.angle_alpha   90.00
_cell.angle_beta   90.00
_cell.angle_gamma   90.00
#
_symmetry.space_group_name_H-M   'P 1'
#
loop_
_entity.id
_entity.type
_entity.pdbx_description
1 polymer ?
#
loop_
_entity_poly.entity_id
_entity_poly.type
_entity_poly.pdbx_seq_one_letter_code
_entity_poly.pdbx_strand_id
1 'polypeptide(L)'
;MDYNLRKRRLFMTRLINVTIDRPLGYQNEFGTVYPINYGYVKNIITGNGKEQGAYILSRTVQTPIESFDGVLIAIVKRHDDVETKWVISSSGETYTAEEIYDQIEFIEQYFDSSVYLVD
;
A
#
# COMPACT_ATOMS: atom_id res chain seq x y z
N MET A 1 -18.64 -28.05 3.90
CA MET A 1 -17.61 -27.04 3.61
C MET A 1 -17.94 -26.42 2.26
N ASP A 2 -18.21 -25.12 2.23
CA ASP A 2 -18.70 -24.42 1.04
C ASP A 2 -17.58 -24.28 -0.02
N TYR A 3 -17.79 -24.88 -1.19
CA TYR A 3 -16.88 -24.86 -2.33
C TYR A 3 -16.66 -23.42 -2.85
N ASN A 4 -17.66 -22.53 -2.68
CA ASN A 4 -17.57 -21.13 -3.06
C ASN A 4 -16.62 -20.34 -2.15
N LEU A 5 -16.53 -20.71 -0.86
CA LEU A 5 -15.61 -20.07 0.09
C LEU A 5 -14.14 -20.39 -0.24
N ARG A 6 -13.85 -21.61 -0.72
CA ARG A 6 -12.52 -22.00 -1.21
C ARG A 6 -12.14 -21.27 -2.51
N LYS A 7 -13.10 -21.05 -3.41
CA LYS A 7 -12.87 -20.35 -4.68
C LYS A 7 -12.71 -18.84 -4.50
N ARG A 8 -13.51 -18.20 -3.62
CA ARG A 8 -13.30 -16.80 -3.18
C ARG A 8 -11.92 -16.60 -2.55
N ARG A 9 -11.44 -17.55 -1.75
CA ARG A 9 -10.10 -17.49 -1.14
C ARG A 9 -8.96 -17.67 -2.15
N LEU A 10 -9.21 -18.34 -3.27
CA LEU A 10 -8.21 -18.56 -4.33
C LEU A 10 -7.95 -17.32 -5.21
N PHE A 11 -8.91 -16.39 -5.32
CA PHE A 11 -8.75 -15.15 -6.09
C PHE A 11 -8.14 -14.00 -5.27
N MET A 12 -8.18 -14.06 -3.93
CA MET A 12 -7.71 -13.01 -3.02
C MET A 12 -6.21 -13.06 -2.63
N THR A 13 -5.38 -13.94 -3.19
CA THR A 13 -4.01 -14.15 -2.66
C THR A 13 -2.92 -14.23 -3.73
N ARG A 14 -2.80 -13.21 -4.59
CA ARG A 14 -1.49 -12.97 -5.20
C ARG A 14 -0.66 -12.17 -4.20
N LEU A 15 0.32 -12.83 -3.59
CA LEU A 15 1.33 -12.14 -2.80
C LEU A 15 2.10 -11.18 -3.72
N ILE A 16 2.14 -9.93 -3.31
CA ILE A 16 2.90 -8.86 -3.94
C ILE A 16 4.13 -8.64 -3.07
N ASN A 17 5.30 -8.78 -3.67
CA ASN A 17 6.56 -8.45 -3.04
C ASN A 17 6.85 -6.95 -3.25
N VAL A 18 7.00 -6.23 -2.14
CA VAL A 18 7.36 -4.81 -2.11
C VAL A 18 8.80 -4.69 -1.63
N THR A 19 9.64 -3.98 -2.37
CA THR A 19 10.96 -3.54 -1.90
C THR A 19 10.82 -2.20 -1.20
N ILE A 20 11.32 -2.08 0.03
CA ILE A 20 11.18 -0.86 0.84
C ILE A 20 12.30 0.13 0.51
N ASP A 21 11.94 1.35 0.13
CA ASP A 21 12.87 2.46 -0.10
C ASP A 21 12.72 3.59 0.94
N ARG A 22 11.60 3.60 1.69
CA ARG A 22 11.31 4.53 2.79
C ARG A 22 10.81 3.72 3.98
N PRO A 23 11.72 3.18 4.80
CA PRO A 23 11.32 2.42 5.98
C PRO A 23 10.61 3.31 7.01
N LEU A 24 9.87 2.71 7.93
CA LEU A 24 9.27 3.40 9.08
C LEU A 24 10.33 4.27 9.78
N GLY A 25 9.99 5.52 10.05
CA GLY A 25 10.91 6.52 10.64
C GLY A 25 11.80 7.24 9.62
N TYR A 26 11.73 6.89 8.33
CA TYR A 26 12.41 7.65 7.27
C TYR A 26 11.93 9.10 7.26
N GLN A 27 12.86 10.04 7.15
CA GLN A 27 12.56 11.47 6.99
C GLN A 27 12.98 11.91 5.59
N ASN A 28 12.05 12.48 4.83
CA ASN A 28 12.36 13.02 3.49
C ASN A 28 13.09 14.37 3.59
N GLU A 29 13.52 14.90 2.45
CA GLU A 29 14.21 16.19 2.34
C GLU A 29 13.39 17.40 2.84
N PHE A 30 12.07 17.26 2.90
CA PHE A 30 11.13 18.28 3.38
C PHE A 30 10.80 18.15 4.88
N GLY A 31 11.39 17.18 5.59
CA GLY A 31 11.17 16.95 7.01
C GLY A 31 9.94 16.11 7.35
N THR A 32 9.21 15.57 6.37
CA THR A 32 8.12 14.63 6.61
C THR A 32 8.68 13.29 7.07
N VAL A 33 8.28 12.86 8.27
CA VAL A 33 8.61 11.54 8.81
C VAL A 33 7.54 10.53 8.38
N TYR A 34 7.98 9.35 7.94
CA TYR A 34 7.12 8.26 7.50
C TYR A 34 6.74 7.39 8.71
N PRO A 35 5.48 7.41 9.19
CA PRO A 35 5.05 6.59 10.31
C PRO A 35 4.83 5.12 9.93
N ILE A 36 4.90 4.80 8.63
CA ILE A 36 4.73 3.47 8.06
C ILE A 36 5.84 3.19 7.04
N ASN A 37 6.04 1.91 6.71
CA ASN A 37 6.94 1.55 5.61
C ASN A 37 6.30 1.91 4.26
N TYR A 38 7.10 2.41 3.33
CA TYR A 38 6.72 2.66 1.95
C TYR A 38 7.80 2.11 1.01
N GLY A 39 7.35 1.60 -0.13
CA GLY A 39 8.21 0.96 -1.10
C GLY A 39 7.64 0.95 -2.50
N TYR A 40 8.15 0.04 -3.32
CA TYR A 40 7.74 -0.15 -4.70
C TYR A 40 7.69 -1.63 -5.10
N VAL A 41 6.87 -1.93 -6.11
CA VAL A 41 6.79 -3.26 -6.71
C VAL A 41 7.67 -3.29 -7.96
N LYS A 42 8.75 -4.08 -7.88
CA LYS A 42 9.72 -4.24 -8.98
C LYS A 42 9.04 -4.69 -10.27
N ASN A 43 9.49 -4.13 -11.38
CA ASN A 43 9.05 -4.46 -12.74
C ASN A 43 7.59 -4.13 -13.09
N ILE A 44 6.84 -3.46 -12.20
CA ILE A 44 5.54 -2.88 -12.55
C ILE A 44 5.75 -1.39 -12.79
N ILE A 45 5.83 -1.01 -14.06
CA ILE A 45 6.13 0.37 -14.46
C ILE A 45 4.84 1.15 -14.68
N THR A 46 4.73 2.31 -14.03
CA THR A 46 3.60 3.25 -14.16
C THR A 46 3.73 4.07 -15.44
N GLY A 47 2.69 4.86 -15.75
CA GLY A 47 2.65 5.69 -16.97
C GLY A 47 3.76 6.75 -17.07
N ASN A 48 4.47 7.06 -15.98
CA ASN A 48 5.58 8.02 -15.99
C ASN A 48 6.97 7.35 -16.03
N GLY A 49 7.04 6.02 -16.15
CA GLY A 49 8.30 5.28 -16.21
C GLY A 49 8.89 4.88 -14.85
N LYS A 50 8.22 5.13 -13.73
CA LYS A 50 8.65 4.69 -12.38
C LYS A 50 7.99 3.37 -11.98
N GLU A 51 8.54 2.71 -10.98
CA GLU A 51 7.94 1.51 -10.39
C GLU A 51 6.70 1.85 -9.56
N GLN A 52 5.74 0.91 -9.49
CA GLN A 52 4.49 1.07 -8.77
C GLN A 52 4.73 1.22 -7.26
N GLY A 53 4.49 2.42 -6.73
CA GLY A 53 4.63 2.73 -5.30
C GLY A 53 3.56 2.06 -4.44
N ALA A 54 3.93 1.70 -3.20
CA ALA A 54 3.09 1.00 -2.25
C ALA A 54 3.29 1.47 -0.80
N TYR A 55 2.20 1.79 -0.12
CA TYR A 55 2.11 1.92 1.34
C TYR A 55 1.96 0.55 1.99
N ILE A 56 2.67 0.31 3.10
CA ILE A 56 2.53 -0.92 3.90
C ILE A 56 1.72 -0.62 5.16
N LEU A 57 0.51 -1.16 5.22
CA LEU A 57 -0.37 -1.08 6.39
C LEU A 57 -0.45 -2.46 7.02
N SER A 58 0.13 -2.63 8.20
CA SER A 58 0.08 -3.89 8.93
C SER A 58 0.05 -3.67 10.44
N ARG A 59 -0.89 -4.31 11.12
CA ARG A 59 -0.96 -4.28 12.60
C ARG A 59 0.19 -5.04 13.25
N THR A 60 0.86 -5.92 12.50
CA THR A 60 1.94 -6.77 12.99
C THR A 60 3.34 -6.32 12.56
N VAL A 61 3.45 -5.47 11.54
CA VAL A 61 4.72 -4.86 11.10
C VAL A 61 4.79 -3.41 11.55
N GLN A 62 5.40 -3.20 12.71
CA GLN A 62 5.53 -1.89 13.37
C GLN A 62 7.01 -1.48 13.54
N THR A 63 7.87 -1.99 12.66
CA THR A 63 9.31 -1.71 12.63
C THR A 63 9.78 -1.41 11.20
N PRO A 64 10.95 -0.75 11.04
CA PRO A 64 11.64 -0.69 9.76
C PRO A 64 11.86 -2.10 9.18
N ILE A 65 11.64 -2.27 7.88
CA ILE A 65 11.84 -3.52 7.14
C ILE A 65 12.46 -3.24 5.76
N GLU A 66 13.06 -4.26 5.15
CA GLU A 66 13.69 -4.15 3.82
C GLU A 66 12.78 -4.61 2.67
N SER A 67 11.86 -5.53 2.96
CA SER A 67 10.88 -6.04 2.00
C SER A 67 9.61 -6.51 2.71
N PHE A 68 8.50 -6.55 1.99
CA PHE A 68 7.22 -7.02 2.50
C PHE A 68 6.48 -7.86 1.45
N ASP A 69 6.04 -9.05 1.85
CA ASP A 69 5.10 -9.86 1.07
C ASP A 69 3.70 -9.68 1.63
N GLY A 70 2.80 -9.13 0.84
CA GLY A 70 1.43 -8.84 1.28
C GLY A 70 0.41 -8.94 0.15
N VAL A 71 -0.81 -8.53 0.47
CA VAL A 71 -1.94 -8.49 -0.47
C VAL A 71 -2.35 -7.05 -0.74
N LEU A 72 -2.74 -6.75 -1.98
CA LEU A 72 -3.31 -5.46 -2.34
C LEU A 72 -4.71 -5.33 -1.73
N ILE A 73 -4.91 -4.32 -0.89
CA ILE A 73 -6.20 -4.07 -0.24
C ILE A 73 -6.88 -2.78 -0.71
N ALA A 74 -6.12 -1.83 -1.26
CA ALA A 74 -6.67 -0.60 -1.81
C ALA A 74 -5.75 0.03 -2.86
N ILE A 75 -6.33 0.91 -3.67
CA ILE A 75 -5.65 1.79 -4.60
C ILE A 75 -5.95 3.23 -4.19
N VAL A 76 -4.90 4.02 -3.99
CA VAL A 76 -4.98 5.48 -3.82
C VAL A 76 -4.86 6.11 -5.19
N LYS A 77 -5.89 6.83 -5.62
CA LYS A 77 -5.83 7.64 -6.83
C LYS A 77 -5.67 9.09 -6.45
N ARG A 78 -4.58 9.68 -6.91
CA ARG A 78 -4.36 11.12 -6.95
C ARG A 78 -5.01 11.66 -8.22
N HIS A 79 -5.88 12.66 -8.10
CA HIS A 79 -6.56 13.28 -9.24
C HIS A 79 -5.71 14.36 -9.91
N ASP A 80 -4.70 14.85 -9.19
CA ASP A 80 -3.69 15.81 -9.61
C ASP A 80 -2.34 15.17 -9.99
N ASP A 81 -2.25 13.84 -9.98
CA ASP A 81 -1.09 13.05 -10.41
C ASP A 81 -1.51 11.98 -11.43
N VAL A 82 -0.57 11.56 -12.28
CA VAL A 82 -0.77 10.49 -13.26
C VAL A 82 -0.60 9.10 -12.65
N GLU A 83 -0.02 9.00 -11.45
CA GLU A 83 0.20 7.74 -10.75
C GLU A 83 -0.83 7.45 -9.66
N THR A 84 -1.24 6.19 -9.61
CA THR A 84 -1.89 5.60 -8.43
C THR A 84 -0.86 5.07 -7.45
N LYS A 85 -1.17 5.02 -6.16
CA LYS A 85 -0.40 4.29 -5.15
C LYS A 85 -1.16 3.05 -4.70
N TRP A 86 -0.44 1.98 -4.37
CA TRP A 86 -1.04 0.77 -3.84
C TRP A 86 -0.99 0.78 -2.32
N VAL A 87 -1.93 0.08 -1.69
CA VAL A 87 -1.93 -0.19 -0.27
C VAL A 87 -1.83 -1.69 -0.08
N ILE A 88 -0.73 -2.14 0.49
CA ILE A 88 -0.41 -3.55 0.69
C ILE A 88 -0.48 -3.86 2.18
N SER A 89 -1.15 -4.96 2.53
CA SER A 89 -1.32 -5.39 3.91
C SER A 89 -1.02 -6.87 4.13
N SER A 90 -0.89 -7.26 5.39
CA SER A 90 -0.80 -8.66 5.79
C SER A 90 -2.11 -9.39 5.45
N SER A 91 -1.99 -10.64 4.97
CA SER A 91 -3.16 -11.43 4.61
C SER A 91 -4.13 -11.60 5.79
N GLY A 92 -5.41 -11.29 5.55
CA GLY A 92 -6.48 -11.39 6.55
C GLY A 92 -6.70 -10.14 7.40
N GLU A 93 -5.85 -9.12 7.28
CA GLU A 93 -6.16 -7.80 7.83
C GLU A 93 -7.17 -7.09 6.93
N THR A 94 -8.10 -6.37 7.55
CA THR A 94 -9.15 -5.62 6.87
C THR A 94 -9.16 -4.20 7.39
N TYR A 95 -9.41 -3.26 6.49
CA TYR A 95 -9.43 -1.83 6.77
C TYR A 95 -10.57 -1.17 6.01
N THR A 96 -11.14 -0.12 6.57
CA THR A 96 -12.00 0.80 5.83
C THR A 96 -11.16 1.76 4.99
N ALA A 97 -11.77 2.41 3.99
CA ALA A 97 -11.09 3.45 3.23
C ALA A 97 -10.63 4.63 4.11
N GLU A 98 -11.40 4.96 5.16
CA GLU A 98 -11.08 5.98 6.17
C GLU A 98 -9.86 5.57 7.01
N GLU A 99 -9.84 4.34 7.55
CA GLU A 99 -8.69 3.81 8.32
C GLU A 99 -7.40 3.74 7.49
N ILE A 100 -7.52 3.52 6.17
CA ILE A 100 -6.40 3.57 5.24
C ILE A 100 -5.95 5.01 5.06
N TYR A 101 -6.89 5.93 4.79
CA TYR A 101 -6.58 7.34 4.56
C TYR A 101 -5.88 7.97 5.77
N ASP A 102 -6.37 7.75 6.99
CA ASP A 102 -5.76 8.26 8.22
C ASP A 102 -4.28 7.83 8.37
N GLN A 103 -3.94 6.62 7.95
CA GLN A 103 -2.57 6.12 8.03
C GLN A 103 -1.63 6.68 6.96
N ILE A 104 -2.18 7.15 5.83
CA ILE A 104 -1.39 7.68 4.71
C ILE A 104 -1.50 9.20 4.56
N GLU A 105 -2.38 9.86 5.33
CA GLU A 105 -2.65 11.29 5.32
C GLU A 105 -1.35 12.10 5.48
N PHE A 106 -0.37 11.61 6.25
CA PHE A 106 0.92 12.28 6.44
C PHE A 106 1.60 12.69 5.12
N ILE A 107 1.37 11.95 4.03
CA ILE A 107 1.79 12.31 2.66
C ILE A 107 0.60 12.70 1.79
N GLU A 108 -0.52 11.99 1.89
CA GLU A 108 -1.66 12.23 0.99
C GLU A 108 -2.37 13.56 1.25
N GLN A 109 -2.17 14.23 2.39
CA GLN A 109 -2.64 15.60 2.64
C GLN A 109 -2.11 16.64 1.64
N TYR A 110 -1.03 16.31 0.92
CA TYR A 110 -0.43 17.19 -0.10
C TYR A 110 -0.94 16.91 -1.52
N PHE A 111 -1.89 15.99 -1.70
CA PHE A 111 -2.44 15.58 -2.98
C PHE A 111 -3.98 15.56 -2.94
N ASP A 112 -4.63 15.72 -4.10
CA ASP A 112 -6.06 15.45 -4.23
C ASP A 112 -6.30 13.94 -4.37
N SER A 113 -6.47 13.24 -3.24
CA SER A 113 -6.47 11.77 -3.18
C SER A 113 -7.80 11.14 -2.82
N SER A 114 -8.07 9.97 -3.41
CA SER A 114 -9.21 9.10 -3.05
C SER A 114 -8.76 7.65 -2.90
N VAL A 115 -9.28 6.97 -1.87
CA VAL A 115 -8.97 5.57 -1.57
C VAL A 115 -10.10 4.66 -2.09
N TYR A 116 -9.73 3.67 -2.91
CA TYR A 116 -10.64 2.66 -3.45
C TYR A 116 -10.24 1.28 -2.94
N LEU A 117 -11.11 0.61 -2.20
CA LEU A 117 -10.88 -0.75 -1.70
C LEU A 117 -10.89 -1.77 -2.85
N VAL A 118 -10.10 -2.84 -2.70
CA VAL A 118 -10.03 -3.97 -3.63
C VAL A 118 -10.73 -5.17 -3.00
N ASP A 119 -11.79 -5.66 -3.66
CA ASP A 119 -12.62 -6.80 -3.24
C ASP A 119 -12.11 -8.16 -3.73
#